data_AF-A0A820GR88-F1
#
_entry.id   AF-A0A820GR88-F1
#
_cell.length_a   1.000
_cell.length_b   1.000
_cell.length_c   1.000
_cell.angle_alpha   90.00
_cell.angle_beta   90.00
_cell.angle_gamma   90.00
#
_symmetry.space_group_name_H-M   'P 1'
#
loop_
_entity.id
_entity.type
_entity.pdbx_description
1 polymer ?
#
loop_
_entity_poly.entity_id
_entity_poly.type
_entity_poly.pdbx_seq_one_letter_code
_entity_poly.pdbx_strand_id
1 'polypeptide(L)'
;LSERFSHINNNNNNPFSDLILSNCIIQTTGGTESNVLAYAANGEDIEHIRIWQYNLKIQKEQMRRMLLYGSKEQTGEGDMINDKQFSDPSSAHIFDDHSIDCTMSVIIDPQLTTNVTSMNFVKTFNLNHEQANIFKSIMCHIESTILYQTNKDVKHTKPEQILMYIGGAGGCGKSRVTEAISAFMSYHNRTHTIRSLAPSSAAAVGIDGLTIQSMLHEGRNKTYDNHTLTQTDLSTIETEWRNIDYCLIDEISMVGCYMLARLHRITTIAKHTEPTIPFGGINMIFLGDFVQYPPVLDRPLYSNILSPTDTLANTVSTINLTHRQRNITERDIQCKVGRALWLQVNKVFFLTQQMRNKDPLFMAMQERLRTGQCRDDDYNMLCKRVVSSDNDVKSLGQSPWNLAPMLVFRNEVRTNINNYCVFDESIEHNQLPTVVVANERVRNHDIDNTDLRHFLLSLPDNKTDGLPGYLPIVMNMPVLITHN
;
A
#
# COMPACT_ATOMS: atom_id res chain seq x y z
N LEU A 1 -12.56 1.66 -25.54
CA LEU A 1 -13.38 0.48 -25.26
C LEU A 1 -14.34 0.22 -26.42
N SER A 2 -15.20 1.17 -26.81
CA SER A 2 -16.08 1.00 -28.00
C SER A 2 -15.33 0.70 -29.30
N GLU A 3 -14.19 1.35 -29.58
CA GLU A 3 -13.36 1.07 -30.77
C GLU A 3 -12.62 -0.28 -30.71
N ARG A 4 -12.37 -0.83 -29.52
CA ARG A 4 -11.80 -2.18 -29.37
C ARG A 4 -12.88 -3.25 -29.61
N PHE A 5 -14.15 -2.91 -29.36
CA PHE A 5 -15.29 -3.83 -29.41
C PHE A 5 -16.21 -3.66 -30.62
N SER A 6 -15.95 -2.69 -31.50
CA SER A 6 -16.75 -2.46 -32.71
C SER A 6 -16.63 -3.57 -33.76
N HIS A 7 -15.64 -4.46 -33.65
CA HIS A 7 -15.44 -5.58 -34.58
C HIS A 7 -16.32 -6.81 -34.30
N ILE A 8 -17.03 -6.86 -33.16
CA ILE A 8 -17.76 -8.06 -32.72
C ILE A 8 -19.21 -8.10 -33.26
N ASN A 9 -19.76 -6.96 -33.72
CA ASN A 9 -21.18 -6.85 -34.09
C ASN A 9 -21.55 -7.23 -35.54
N ASN A 10 -20.61 -7.75 -36.34
CA ASN A 10 -20.90 -8.08 -37.75
C ASN A 10 -21.27 -9.56 -38.02
N ASN A 11 -21.33 -10.43 -37.00
CA ASN A 11 -21.69 -11.84 -37.18
C ASN A 11 -22.97 -12.20 -36.41
N ASN A 12 -24.10 -12.21 -37.12
CA ASN A 12 -25.47 -12.50 -36.64
C ASN A 12 -25.73 -13.93 -36.10
N ASN A 13 -24.71 -14.69 -35.72
CA ASN A 13 -24.86 -16.10 -35.33
C ASN A 13 -24.14 -16.44 -34.00
N ASN A 14 -24.24 -15.59 -32.97
CA ASN A 14 -23.72 -15.93 -31.65
C ASN A 14 -24.88 -16.21 -30.65
N PRO A 15 -25.08 -17.47 -30.20
CA PRO A 15 -26.14 -17.84 -29.26
C PRO A 15 -25.94 -17.28 -27.83
N PHE A 16 -24.86 -16.54 -27.58
CA PHE A 16 -24.61 -15.84 -26.31
C PHE A 16 -24.96 -14.35 -26.34
N SER A 17 -25.44 -13.80 -27.46
CA SER A 17 -25.90 -12.42 -27.55
C SER A 17 -27.08 -12.11 -26.61
N ASP A 18 -27.97 -13.08 -26.41
CA ASP A 18 -29.15 -12.93 -25.54
C ASP A 18 -28.83 -12.97 -24.04
N LEU A 19 -27.72 -13.59 -23.61
CA LEU A 19 -27.33 -13.63 -22.20
C LEU A 19 -26.64 -12.34 -21.70
N ILE A 20 -26.12 -11.54 -22.62
CA ILE A 20 -25.34 -10.32 -22.31
C ILE A 20 -26.24 -9.07 -22.28
N LEU A 21 -27.38 -9.10 -22.98
CA LEU A 21 -28.28 -7.95 -23.12
C LEU A 21 -29.19 -7.69 -21.90
N SER A 22 -29.31 -8.60 -20.93
CA SER A 22 -30.20 -8.41 -19.78
C SER A 22 -29.63 -7.55 -18.65
N ASN A 23 -28.30 -7.34 -18.60
CA ASN A 23 -27.64 -6.49 -17.59
C ASN A 23 -26.98 -5.22 -18.16
N CYS A 24 -27.24 -4.89 -19.43
CA CYS A 24 -26.85 -3.62 -20.03
C CYS A 24 -28.10 -3.00 -20.66
N ILE A 25 -28.71 -2.04 -19.97
CA ILE A 25 -29.73 -1.17 -20.55
C ILE A 25 -29.06 -0.35 -21.65
N ILE A 26 -29.18 -0.82 -22.88
CA ILE A 26 -29.04 0.00 -24.08
C ILE A 26 -30.42 0.53 -24.38
N GLN A 27 -30.65 1.80 -24.08
CA GLN A 27 -31.82 2.52 -24.59
C GLN A 27 -31.34 3.45 -25.71
N THR A 28 -31.43 2.96 -26.95
CA THR A 28 -31.40 3.82 -28.13
C THR A 28 -32.84 4.15 -28.52
N THR A 29 -33.27 5.40 -28.37
CA THR A 29 -34.28 6.00 -29.25
C THR A 29 -34.13 7.52 -29.33
N GLY A 30 -33.82 8.01 -30.53
CA GLY A 30 -34.41 9.22 -31.13
C GLY A 30 -33.92 10.61 -30.71
N GLY A 31 -33.34 11.34 -31.67
CA GLY A 31 -33.63 12.78 -31.86
C GLY A 31 -32.52 13.77 -31.51
N THR A 32 -31.80 14.19 -32.55
CA THR A 32 -31.23 15.54 -32.80
C THR A 32 -30.36 16.23 -31.73
N GLU A 33 -29.12 16.47 -32.20
CA GLU A 33 -28.19 17.58 -31.86
C GLU A 33 -27.31 17.49 -30.61
N SER A 34 -26.03 17.81 -30.84
CA SER A 34 -24.92 18.05 -29.90
C SER A 34 -24.32 16.83 -29.16
N ASN A 35 -23.36 16.15 -29.79
CA ASN A 35 -22.55 15.12 -29.15
C ASN A 35 -21.13 15.62 -28.84
N VAL A 36 -21.00 16.26 -27.67
CA VAL A 36 -19.78 16.25 -26.88
C VAL A 36 -19.77 14.92 -26.13
N LEU A 37 -18.90 13.98 -26.50
CA LEU A 37 -18.71 12.72 -25.76
C LEU A 37 -17.90 12.98 -24.49
N ALA A 38 -18.55 13.62 -23.51
CA ALA A 38 -18.15 13.54 -22.12
C ALA A 38 -18.74 12.24 -21.54
N TYR A 39 -17.88 11.47 -20.88
CA TYR A 39 -18.30 10.35 -20.04
C TYR A 39 -19.34 10.86 -19.03
N ALA A 40 -20.61 10.46 -19.18
CA ALA A 40 -21.64 10.73 -18.19
C ALA A 40 -21.39 9.81 -17.00
N ALA A 41 -20.68 10.35 -16.00
CA ALA A 41 -20.66 9.79 -14.66
C ALA A 41 -22.10 9.81 -14.13
N ASN A 42 -22.64 8.67 -13.71
CA ASN A 42 -23.94 8.62 -13.04
C ASN A 42 -23.84 9.39 -11.69
N GLY A 43 -24.97 9.81 -11.13
CA GLY A 43 -25.02 10.63 -9.90
C GLY A 43 -24.26 10.05 -8.70
N GLU A 44 -24.06 8.73 -8.64
CA GLU A 44 -23.25 8.06 -7.61
C GLU A 44 -21.73 8.26 -7.80
N ASP A 45 -21.23 8.34 -9.04
CA ASP A 45 -19.81 8.56 -9.33
C ASP A 45 -19.38 10.02 -9.03
N ILE A 46 -20.32 10.98 -9.17
CA ILE A 46 -20.11 12.38 -8.75
C ILE A 46 -20.02 12.48 -7.22
N GLU A 47 -20.83 11.70 -6.49
CA GLU A 47 -20.71 11.61 -5.03
C GLU A 47 -19.40 10.94 -4.61
N HIS A 48 -18.92 9.92 -5.32
CA HIS A 48 -17.59 9.34 -5.07
C HIS A 48 -16.44 10.34 -5.33
N ILE A 49 -16.53 11.16 -6.38
CA ILE A 49 -15.56 12.24 -6.65
C ILE A 49 -15.64 13.32 -5.56
N ARG A 50 -16.84 13.67 -5.08
CA ARG A 50 -17.02 14.62 -3.96
C ARG A 50 -16.50 14.05 -2.65
N ILE A 51 -16.73 12.78 -2.35
CA ILE A 51 -16.19 12.06 -1.19
C ILE A 51 -14.66 12.00 -1.29
N TRP A 52 -14.10 11.74 -2.47
CA TRP A 52 -12.65 11.78 -2.70
C TRP A 52 -12.08 13.18 -2.48
N GLN A 53 -12.68 14.22 -3.05
CA GLN A 53 -12.26 15.63 -2.84
C GLN A 53 -12.42 16.07 -1.37
N TYR A 54 -13.45 15.58 -0.68
CA TYR A 54 -13.70 15.82 0.73
C TYR A 54 -12.65 15.12 1.61
N ASN A 55 -12.36 13.85 1.33
CA ASN A 55 -11.29 13.10 1.99
C ASN A 55 -9.92 13.74 1.74
N LEU A 56 -9.67 14.26 0.52
CA LEU A 56 -8.46 15.02 0.19
C LEU A 56 -8.36 16.32 0.99
N LYS A 57 -9.48 17.03 1.19
CA LYS A 57 -9.55 18.22 2.06
C LYS A 57 -9.29 17.88 3.53
N ILE A 58 -9.86 16.79 4.03
CA ILE A 58 -9.61 16.31 5.41
C ILE A 58 -8.13 15.96 5.58
N GLN A 59 -7.54 15.22 4.65
CA GLN A 59 -6.12 14.83 4.70
C GLN A 59 -5.20 16.06 4.63
N LYS A 60 -5.52 17.05 3.80
CA LYS A 60 -4.79 18.34 3.75
C LYS A 60 -4.88 19.12 5.04
N GLU A 61 -6.06 19.21 5.65
CA GLU A 61 -6.26 19.91 6.92
C GLU A 61 -5.56 19.17 8.07
N GLN A 62 -5.57 17.84 8.06
CA GLN A 62 -4.81 17.02 9.02
C GLN A 62 -3.29 17.21 8.85
N MET A 63 -2.77 17.26 7.63
CA MET A 63 -1.37 17.59 7.35
C MET A 63 -1.00 19.02 7.76
N ARG A 64 -1.88 19.99 7.48
CA ARG A 64 -1.67 21.39 7.88
C ARG A 64 -1.61 21.53 9.40
N ARG A 65 -2.46 20.79 10.12
CA ARG A 65 -2.42 20.71 11.59
C ARG A 65 -1.15 20.03 12.09
N MET A 66 -0.70 18.93 11.47
CA MET A 66 0.58 18.30 11.84
C MET A 66 1.78 19.25 11.69
N LEU A 67 1.81 20.08 10.65
CA LEU A 67 2.83 21.11 10.46
C LEU A 67 2.74 22.27 11.46
N LEU A 68 1.52 22.61 11.91
CA LEU A 68 1.25 23.63 12.94
C LEU A 68 1.50 23.13 14.38
N TYR A 69 1.38 21.82 14.65
CA TYR A 69 1.70 21.24 15.96
C TYR A 69 3.21 21.03 16.14
N GLY A 70 3.95 20.73 15.07
CA GLY A 70 5.41 20.65 15.10
C GLY A 70 6.13 21.98 15.38
N SER A 71 5.42 23.12 15.31
CA SER A 71 5.94 24.44 15.66
C SER A 71 5.55 24.92 17.06
N LYS A 72 4.66 24.21 17.77
CA LYS A 72 4.20 24.60 19.12
C LYS A 72 4.88 23.84 20.28
N GLU A 73 5.65 22.79 20.01
CA GLU A 73 6.38 22.05 21.06
C GLU A 73 7.79 22.62 21.38
N GLN A 74 8.20 23.73 20.76
CA GLN A 74 9.46 24.42 21.10
C GLN A 74 9.32 25.62 22.06
N THR A 75 8.10 25.97 22.50
CA THR A 75 7.90 26.95 23.57
C THR A 75 7.01 26.34 24.64
N GLY A 76 7.65 25.67 25.59
CA GLY A 76 6.98 25.25 26.82
C GLY A 76 6.68 26.46 27.68
N GLU A 77 5.41 26.81 27.78
CA GLU A 77 4.83 27.47 28.95
C GLU A 77 3.32 27.22 28.94
N GLY A 78 2.86 26.45 29.93
CA GLY A 78 1.44 26.31 30.19
C GLY A 78 0.97 27.47 31.05
N ASP A 79 -0.08 28.16 30.62
CA ASP A 79 -1.10 28.67 31.52
C ASP A 79 -2.38 29.02 30.76
N MET A 80 -3.52 28.68 31.39
CA MET A 80 -4.86 29.03 30.94
C MET A 80 -5.05 30.55 30.97
N ILE A 81 -5.48 31.20 29.87
CA ILE A 81 -6.32 32.41 29.86
C ILE A 81 -6.95 32.63 28.46
N ASN A 82 -8.17 33.16 28.50
CA ASN A 82 -9.21 33.33 27.48
C ASN A 82 -8.85 34.02 26.14
N ASP A 83 -9.59 33.59 25.12
CA ASP A 83 -9.84 34.29 23.85
C ASP A 83 -10.26 35.75 24.04
N LYS A 84 -9.47 36.68 23.48
CA LYS A 84 -9.93 37.86 22.70
C LYS A 84 -8.76 38.73 22.23
N GLN A 85 -8.89 39.20 20.98
CA GLN A 85 -8.20 40.33 20.32
C GLN A 85 -6.91 40.04 19.53
N PHE A 86 -7.11 39.93 18.21
CA PHE A 86 -6.15 40.27 17.16
C PHE A 86 -5.90 41.79 17.14
N SER A 87 -4.64 42.23 17.10
CA SER A 87 -4.22 43.41 16.33
C SER A 87 -2.69 43.49 16.17
N ASP A 88 -2.28 43.57 14.91
CA ASP A 88 -1.06 44.16 14.33
C ASP A 88 0.26 43.34 14.21
N PRO A 89 0.77 43.12 12.97
CA PRO A 89 2.09 42.59 12.68
C PRO A 89 3.05 43.71 12.24
N SER A 90 3.80 44.32 13.17
CA SER A 90 4.81 45.33 12.81
C SER A 90 6.02 45.42 13.74
N SER A 91 6.42 44.31 14.39
CA SER A 91 7.64 44.28 15.21
C SER A 91 8.30 42.90 15.29
N ALA A 92 8.61 42.30 14.13
CA ALA A 92 9.57 41.18 14.09
C ALA A 92 10.97 41.76 13.83
N HIS A 93 11.76 41.87 14.90
CA HIS A 93 13.19 42.13 14.81
C HIS A 93 13.88 40.97 14.10
N ILE A 94 14.63 41.31 13.05
CA ILE A 94 15.59 40.45 12.36
C ILE A 94 16.64 40.02 13.39
N PHE A 95 16.79 38.72 13.62
CA PHE A 95 17.96 38.14 14.27
C PHE A 95 18.70 37.27 13.26
N ASP A 96 19.98 37.62 13.11
CA ASP A 96 20.93 37.09 12.15
C ASP A 96 21.20 35.59 12.31
N ASP A 97 21.39 34.97 11.15
CA ASP A 97 21.72 33.58 10.91
C ASP A 97 23.21 33.33 11.17
N HIS A 98 23.59 32.94 12.40
CA HIS A 98 24.91 32.36 12.66
C HIS A 98 24.88 31.26 13.74
N SER A 99 25.31 30.07 13.29
CA SER A 99 25.85 28.93 14.06
C SER A 99 24.89 28.12 14.95
N ILE A 100 24.29 27.08 14.36
CA ILE A 100 24.07 25.81 15.07
C ILE A 100 24.84 24.74 14.31
N ASP A 101 26.05 24.48 14.78
CA ASP A 101 26.94 23.45 14.29
C ASP A 101 26.49 22.10 14.87
N CYS A 102 25.67 21.35 14.13
CA CYS A 102 25.26 19.99 14.49
C CYS A 102 26.32 18.98 14.05
N THR A 103 27.51 19.03 14.65
CA THR A 103 28.47 17.92 14.57
C THR A 103 28.14 16.89 15.64
N MET A 104 27.31 15.91 15.32
CA MET A 104 27.32 14.64 16.07
C MET A 104 28.63 13.91 15.73
N SER A 105 29.58 13.93 16.66
CA SER A 105 30.81 13.16 16.57
C SER A 105 30.49 11.67 16.68
N VAL A 106 30.33 11.02 15.53
CA VAL A 106 30.36 9.56 15.42
C VAL A 106 31.79 9.14 15.78
N ILE A 107 31.97 8.48 16.92
CA ILE A 107 33.22 7.78 17.22
C ILE A 107 33.24 6.55 16.30
N ILE A 108 33.83 6.70 15.12
CA ILE A 108 34.12 5.60 14.20
C ILE A 108 35.42 4.96 14.69
N ASP A 109 35.33 3.74 15.22
CA ASP A 109 36.51 2.90 15.43
C ASP A 109 37.10 2.50 14.04
N PRO A 110 38.32 2.89 13.66
CA PRO A 110 38.77 2.88 12.26
C PRO A 110 39.24 1.51 11.71
N GLN A 111 38.98 0.38 12.38
CA GLN A 111 39.74 -0.85 12.12
C GLN A 111 38.95 -2.07 11.59
N LEU A 112 37.73 -1.91 11.07
CA LEU A 112 37.06 -3.00 10.34
C LEU A 112 36.78 -2.65 8.89
N THR A 113 36.82 -3.70 8.06
CA THR A 113 36.63 -3.86 6.60
C THR A 113 35.33 -3.27 5.98
N THR A 114 34.73 -2.26 6.62
CA THR A 114 33.38 -1.70 6.40
C THR A 114 33.30 -0.74 5.21
N ASN A 115 34.34 0.06 4.98
CA ASN A 115 34.30 1.09 3.93
C ASN A 115 34.38 0.51 2.50
N VAL A 116 35.18 -0.54 2.28
CA VAL A 116 35.31 -1.15 0.94
C VAL A 116 34.04 -1.95 0.60
N THR A 117 33.55 -2.73 1.56
CA THR A 117 32.32 -3.54 1.39
C THR A 117 31.11 -2.64 1.14
N SER A 118 30.92 -1.58 1.94
CA SER A 118 29.83 -0.61 1.72
C SER A 118 29.92 0.08 0.36
N MET A 119 31.11 0.54 -0.05
CA MET A 119 31.31 1.16 -1.36
C MET A 119 31.02 0.18 -2.51
N ASN A 120 31.34 -1.11 -2.36
CA ASN A 120 31.03 -2.12 -3.35
C ASN A 120 29.52 -2.30 -3.49
N PHE A 121 28.77 -2.47 -2.39
CA PHE A 121 27.31 -2.59 -2.46
C PHE A 121 26.64 -1.33 -3.02
N VAL A 122 27.08 -0.14 -2.61
CA VAL A 122 26.56 1.13 -3.15
C VAL A 122 26.76 1.21 -4.67
N LYS A 123 27.92 0.77 -5.17
CA LYS A 123 28.19 0.72 -6.62
C LYS A 123 27.39 -0.37 -7.32
N THR A 124 27.34 -1.59 -6.78
CA THR A 124 26.62 -2.72 -7.38
C THR A 124 25.14 -2.42 -7.56
N PHE A 125 24.52 -1.76 -6.57
CA PHE A 125 23.11 -1.41 -6.60
C PHE A 125 22.83 -0.02 -7.20
N ASN A 126 23.86 0.69 -7.66
CA ASN A 126 23.77 2.07 -8.17
C ASN A 126 22.95 2.99 -7.24
N LEU A 127 23.22 2.91 -5.93
CA LEU A 127 22.50 3.70 -4.94
C LEU A 127 22.89 5.17 -5.05
N ASN A 128 21.89 6.06 -5.04
CA ASN A 128 22.15 7.49 -4.91
C ASN A 128 22.63 7.83 -3.48
N HIS A 129 23.00 9.10 -3.24
CA HIS A 129 23.52 9.53 -1.94
C HIS A 129 22.55 9.29 -0.78
N GLU A 130 21.26 9.58 -0.95
CA GLU A 130 20.22 9.36 0.07
C GLU A 130 20.07 7.87 0.40
N GLN A 131 19.93 7.03 -0.63
CA GLN A 131 19.81 5.58 -0.53
C GLN A 131 21.06 4.96 0.11
N ALA A 132 22.25 5.42 -0.27
CA ALA A 132 23.52 4.95 0.28
C ALA A 132 23.64 5.27 1.77
N ASN A 133 23.17 6.43 2.22
CA ASN A 133 23.21 6.80 3.64
C ASN A 133 22.28 5.93 4.49
N ILE A 134 21.07 5.64 3.98
CA ILE A 134 20.14 4.70 4.62
C ILE A 134 20.78 3.31 4.70
N PHE A 135 21.29 2.81 3.57
CA PHE A 135 21.94 1.51 3.49
C PHE A 135 23.11 1.39 4.46
N LYS A 136 24.03 2.36 4.48
CA LYS A 136 25.16 2.39 5.41
C LYS A 136 24.72 2.38 6.86
N SER A 137 23.69 3.15 7.22
CA SER A 137 23.17 3.15 8.59
C SER A 137 22.68 1.77 9.02
N ILE A 138 21.98 1.05 8.13
CA ILE A 138 21.44 -0.28 8.44
C ILE A 138 22.59 -1.30 8.48
N MET A 139 23.53 -1.20 7.53
CA MET A 139 24.74 -2.02 7.47
C MET A 139 25.56 -1.95 8.76
N CYS A 140 25.88 -0.75 9.24
CA CYS A 140 26.64 -0.57 10.49
C CYS A 140 25.94 -1.21 11.69
N HIS A 141 24.60 -1.12 11.74
CA HIS A 141 23.82 -1.76 12.79
C HIS A 141 23.86 -3.30 12.69
N ILE A 142 23.74 -3.85 11.48
CA ILE A 142 23.86 -5.29 11.23
C ILE A 142 25.23 -5.80 11.67
N GLU A 143 26.31 -5.13 11.25
CA GLU A 143 27.68 -5.50 11.63
C GLU A 143 27.87 -5.45 13.15
N SER A 144 27.41 -4.38 13.80
CA SER A 144 27.46 -4.26 15.27
C SER A 144 26.68 -5.37 15.96
N THR A 145 25.53 -5.77 15.41
CA THR A 145 24.72 -6.88 15.93
C THR A 145 25.46 -8.22 15.78
N ILE A 146 26.10 -8.45 14.63
CA ILE A 146 26.89 -9.66 14.38
C ILE A 146 28.08 -9.72 15.34
N LEU A 147 28.79 -8.61 15.54
CA LEU A 147 29.92 -8.53 16.47
C LEU A 147 29.48 -8.84 17.91
N TYR A 148 28.37 -8.25 18.36
CA TYR A 148 27.79 -8.53 19.69
C TYR A 148 27.41 -10.01 19.86
N GLN A 149 26.84 -10.64 18.83
CA GLN A 149 26.43 -12.05 18.89
C GLN A 149 27.61 -13.03 18.86
N THR A 150 28.71 -12.67 18.20
CA THR A 150 29.89 -13.53 18.01
C THR A 150 30.92 -13.40 19.12
N ASN A 151 31.14 -12.18 19.66
CA ASN A 151 32.16 -11.89 20.66
C ASN A 151 31.53 -11.59 22.03
N LYS A 152 31.10 -12.64 22.75
CA LYS A 152 30.52 -12.50 24.10
C LYS A 152 31.52 -12.04 25.17
N ASP A 153 32.82 -12.11 24.89
CA ASP A 153 33.90 -11.81 25.85
C ASP A 153 34.38 -10.35 25.84
N VAL A 154 33.97 -9.55 24.84
CA VAL A 154 34.28 -8.12 24.76
C VAL A 154 33.05 -7.34 25.24
N LYS A 155 33.25 -6.27 26.03
CA LYS A 155 32.21 -5.34 26.50
C LYS A 155 31.57 -4.52 25.34
N HIS A 156 31.18 -5.15 24.24
CA HIS A 156 30.35 -4.50 23.25
C HIS A 156 28.93 -4.41 23.79
N THR A 157 28.40 -3.18 23.85
CA THR A 157 27.02 -2.94 24.21
C THR A 157 26.10 -3.47 23.13
N LYS A 158 25.03 -4.18 23.52
CA LYS A 158 23.98 -4.62 22.58
C LYS A 158 23.48 -3.39 21.80
N PRO A 159 23.44 -3.42 20.45
CA PRO A 159 22.85 -2.34 19.68
C PRO A 159 21.39 -2.12 20.06
N GLU A 160 20.98 -0.85 20.11
CA GLU A 160 19.58 -0.49 20.36
C GLU A 160 18.69 -0.95 19.20
N GLN A 161 17.44 -1.33 19.52
CA GLN A 161 16.49 -1.75 18.51
C GLN A 161 16.23 -0.63 17.50
N ILE A 162 16.31 -0.95 16.21
CA ILE A 162 15.91 -0.05 15.14
C ILE A 162 14.40 -0.16 14.91
N LEU A 163 13.71 0.97 15.01
CA LEU A 163 12.35 1.17 14.53
C LEU A 163 12.40 2.29 13.49
N MET A 164 12.69 1.93 12.24
CA MET A 164 13.00 2.87 11.17
C MET A 164 11.83 3.06 10.21
N TYR A 165 11.58 4.29 9.77
CA TYR A 165 10.70 4.60 8.64
C TYR A 165 11.52 5.19 7.47
N ILE A 166 11.30 4.66 6.27
CA ILE A 166 11.84 5.14 5.00
C ILE A 166 10.67 5.62 4.14
N GLY A 167 10.46 6.93 4.13
CA GLY A 167 9.47 7.61 3.32
C GLY A 167 10.00 8.02 1.95
N GLY A 168 9.10 8.30 1.01
CA GLY A 168 9.46 8.84 -0.30
C GLY A 168 8.42 8.50 -1.35
N ALA A 169 8.31 9.32 -2.40
CA ALA A 169 7.32 9.12 -3.45
C ALA A 169 7.49 7.76 -4.15
N GLY A 170 6.45 7.33 -4.87
CA GLY A 170 6.57 6.21 -5.79
C GLY A 170 7.70 6.45 -6.79
N GLY A 171 8.65 5.52 -6.90
CA GLY A 171 9.79 5.61 -7.82
C GLY A 171 11.08 6.20 -7.23
N CYS A 172 11.13 6.64 -5.97
CA CYS A 172 12.37 7.10 -5.33
C CYS A 172 13.39 5.99 -5.00
N GLY A 173 13.10 4.73 -5.34
CA GLY A 173 14.01 3.59 -5.15
C GLY A 173 14.02 2.98 -3.74
N LYS A 174 12.91 3.07 -2.99
CA LYS A 174 12.76 2.39 -1.68
C LYS A 174 13.06 0.87 -1.78
N SER A 175 12.45 0.19 -2.75
CA SER A 175 12.66 -1.25 -2.99
C SER A 175 14.11 -1.58 -3.41
N ARG A 176 14.82 -0.63 -4.03
CA ARG A 176 16.26 -0.82 -4.33
C ARG A 176 17.10 -0.89 -3.06
N VAL A 177 16.73 -0.12 -2.03
CA VAL A 177 17.39 -0.17 -0.71
C VAL A 177 17.13 -1.51 -0.04
N THR A 178 15.92 -2.05 -0.11
CA THR A 178 15.59 -3.36 0.48
C THR A 178 16.35 -4.49 -0.21
N GLU A 179 16.46 -4.46 -1.55
CA GLU A 179 17.29 -5.41 -2.31
C GLU A 179 18.75 -5.38 -1.85
N ALA A 180 19.33 -4.19 -1.67
CA ALA A 180 20.71 -4.04 -1.21
C ALA A 180 20.90 -4.61 0.21
N ILE A 181 19.94 -4.38 1.13
CA ILE A 181 19.96 -4.95 2.49
C ILE A 181 19.89 -6.48 2.44
N SER A 182 18.97 -7.04 1.65
CA SER A 182 18.83 -8.50 1.50
C SER A 182 20.10 -9.13 0.93
N ALA A 183 20.73 -8.49 -0.05
CA ALA A 183 22.01 -8.94 -0.61
C ALA A 183 23.15 -8.84 0.42
N PHE A 184 23.17 -7.81 1.25
CA PHE A 184 24.15 -7.68 2.34
C PHE A 184 23.96 -8.77 3.41
N MET A 185 22.72 -9.08 3.78
CA MET A 185 22.41 -10.22 4.66
C MET A 185 22.85 -11.56 4.06
N SER A 186 22.68 -11.72 2.73
CA SER A 186 23.16 -12.89 2.00
C SER A 186 24.68 -13.02 2.04
N TYR A 187 25.41 -11.92 1.85
CA TYR A 187 26.86 -11.89 1.97
C TYR A 187 27.37 -12.36 3.34
N HIS A 188 26.63 -12.09 4.42
CA HIS A 188 26.93 -12.59 5.77
C HIS A 188 26.34 -13.98 6.08
N ASN A 189 25.72 -14.67 5.12
CA ASN A 189 25.00 -15.95 5.32
C ASN A 189 23.88 -15.86 6.36
N ARG A 190 23.20 -14.71 6.46
CA ARG A 190 22.14 -14.43 7.44
C ARG A 190 20.77 -14.16 6.82
N THR A 191 20.52 -14.64 5.60
CA THR A 191 19.20 -14.53 4.94
C THR A 191 18.05 -15.09 5.80
N HIS A 192 18.32 -16.09 6.63
CA HIS A 192 17.35 -16.66 7.58
C HIS A 192 16.96 -15.71 8.73
N THR A 193 17.69 -14.60 8.92
CA THR A 193 17.44 -13.62 9.99
C THR A 193 16.66 -12.39 9.53
N ILE A 194 16.33 -12.30 8.24
CA ILE A 194 15.57 -11.19 7.66
C ILE A 194 14.28 -11.70 7.03
N ARG A 195 13.20 -10.92 7.15
CA ARG A 195 11.95 -11.11 6.41
C ARG A 195 11.48 -9.82 5.77
N SER A 196 11.02 -9.93 4.54
CA SER A 196 10.35 -8.87 3.79
C SER A 196 8.86 -9.15 3.75
N LEU A 197 8.05 -8.21 4.22
CA LEU A 197 6.61 -8.30 4.29
C LEU A 197 5.94 -7.18 3.52
N ALA A 198 4.75 -7.44 3.01
CA ALA A 198 3.89 -6.41 2.42
C ALA A 198 2.41 -6.69 2.72
N PRO A 199 1.53 -5.66 2.68
CA PRO A 199 0.10 -5.84 2.95
C PRO A 199 -0.69 -6.49 1.80
N SER A 200 -0.13 -6.54 0.59
CA SER A 200 -0.73 -7.18 -0.59
C SER A 200 0.22 -8.18 -1.22
N SER A 201 -0.33 -9.21 -1.89
CA SER A 201 0.47 -10.21 -2.61
C SER A 201 1.30 -9.59 -3.74
N ALA A 202 0.73 -8.65 -4.50
CA ALA A 202 1.45 -7.96 -5.57
C ALA A 202 2.67 -7.19 -5.06
N ALA A 203 2.54 -6.49 -3.92
CA ALA A 203 3.67 -5.80 -3.30
C ALA A 203 4.69 -6.79 -2.70
N ALA A 204 4.23 -7.89 -2.10
CA ALA A 204 5.10 -8.92 -1.53
C ALA A 204 5.99 -9.56 -2.61
N VAL A 205 5.42 -9.90 -3.77
CA VAL A 205 6.19 -10.42 -4.92
C VAL A 205 7.23 -9.40 -5.39
N GLY A 206 6.89 -8.11 -5.40
CA GLY A 206 7.81 -7.04 -5.82
C GLY A 206 9.08 -6.90 -4.96
N ILE A 207 9.08 -7.43 -3.75
CA ILE A 207 10.22 -7.40 -2.81
C ILE A 207 10.75 -8.80 -2.46
N ASP A 208 10.35 -9.83 -3.22
CA ASP A 208 10.65 -11.24 -2.95
C ASP A 208 10.31 -11.64 -1.49
N GLY A 209 9.12 -11.21 -1.05
CA GLY A 209 8.65 -11.29 0.32
C GLY A 209 7.32 -12.03 0.47
N LEU A 210 6.78 -11.96 1.68
CA LEU A 210 5.53 -12.59 2.07
C LEU A 210 4.47 -11.54 2.42
N THR A 211 3.21 -11.96 2.47
CA THR A 211 2.17 -11.06 2.98
C THR A 211 2.24 -10.99 4.50
N ILE A 212 1.90 -9.85 5.10
CA ILE A 212 1.85 -9.76 6.58
C ILE A 212 0.89 -10.81 7.12
N GLN A 213 -0.27 -10.98 6.49
CA GLN A 213 -1.29 -11.93 6.90
C GLN A 213 -0.80 -13.39 6.88
N SER A 214 0.04 -13.78 5.91
CA SER A 214 0.58 -15.15 5.87
C SER A 214 1.48 -15.45 7.07
N MET A 215 2.25 -14.47 7.55
CA MET A 215 3.12 -14.64 8.72
C MET A 215 2.40 -14.60 10.07
N LEU A 216 1.15 -14.12 10.11
CA LEU A 216 0.35 -14.11 11.33
C LEU A 216 -0.23 -15.49 11.67
N HIS A 217 -0.27 -16.44 10.72
CA HIS A 217 -0.89 -17.77 10.87
C HIS A 217 -2.36 -17.74 11.33
N GLU A 218 -3.04 -16.60 11.18
CA GLU A 218 -4.45 -16.44 11.49
C GLU A 218 -5.25 -16.67 10.20
N GLY A 219 -5.86 -17.85 10.05
CA GLY A 219 -6.54 -18.26 8.81
C GLY A 219 -7.63 -17.28 8.32
N ARG A 220 -7.77 -17.15 6.99
CA ARG A 220 -8.66 -16.19 6.30
C ARG A 220 -10.16 -16.26 6.70
N ASN A 221 -10.64 -17.42 7.16
CA ASN A 221 -12.06 -17.69 7.44
C ASN A 221 -12.47 -17.62 8.92
N LYS A 222 -11.60 -17.11 9.80
CA LYS A 222 -11.89 -17.07 11.23
C LYS A 222 -12.23 -15.64 11.65
N THR A 223 -13.44 -15.47 12.20
CA THR A 223 -13.95 -14.17 12.64
C THR A 223 -12.94 -13.49 13.56
N TYR A 224 -12.61 -12.24 13.22
CA TYR A 224 -11.53 -11.42 13.75
C TYR A 224 -11.53 -11.19 15.27
N ASP A 225 -12.62 -11.52 15.95
CA ASP A 225 -12.89 -11.03 17.30
C ASP A 225 -12.57 -12.02 18.44
N ASN A 226 -12.20 -13.28 18.19
CA ASN A 226 -11.81 -14.21 19.28
C ASN A 226 -11.05 -15.44 18.75
N HIS A 227 -9.78 -15.28 18.33
CA HIS A 227 -8.92 -16.43 18.06
C HIS A 227 -7.98 -16.71 19.24
N THR A 228 -8.27 -17.76 20.00
CA THR A 228 -7.27 -18.41 20.84
C THR A 228 -6.31 -19.17 19.92
N LEU A 229 -5.04 -18.76 19.87
CA LEU A 229 -4.01 -19.47 19.10
C LEU A 229 -3.95 -20.93 19.60
N THR A 230 -4.01 -21.89 18.67
CA THR A 230 -3.85 -23.30 19.04
C THR A 230 -2.39 -23.59 19.38
N GLN A 231 -2.11 -24.69 20.08
CA GLN A 231 -0.74 -25.07 20.40
C GLN A 231 0.12 -25.29 19.14
N THR A 232 -0.49 -25.81 18.05
CA THR A 232 0.17 -25.98 16.76
C THR A 232 0.44 -24.65 16.06
N ASP A 233 -0.46 -23.66 16.17
CA ASP A 233 -0.23 -22.32 15.63
C ASP A 233 0.96 -21.68 16.36
N LEU A 234 1.02 -21.81 17.69
CA LEU A 234 2.10 -21.28 18.53
C LEU A 234 3.46 -21.89 18.14
N SER A 235 3.56 -23.22 18.01
CA SER A 235 4.82 -23.86 17.61
C SER A 235 5.29 -23.43 16.22
N THR A 236 4.35 -23.17 15.30
CA THR A 236 4.67 -22.75 13.92
C THR A 236 5.14 -21.30 13.92
N ILE A 237 4.40 -20.41 14.59
CA ILE A 237 4.77 -19.00 14.80
C ILE A 237 6.15 -18.90 15.46
N GLU A 238 6.40 -19.65 16.53
CA GLU A 238 7.69 -19.70 17.20
C GLU A 238 8.78 -20.13 16.22
N THR A 239 8.59 -21.22 15.49
CA THR A 239 9.59 -21.72 14.52
C THR A 239 9.92 -20.70 13.44
N GLU A 240 8.90 -20.04 12.87
CA GLU A 240 9.09 -19.05 11.80
C GLU A 240 9.78 -17.77 12.29
N TRP A 241 9.40 -17.27 13.47
CA TRP A 241 9.87 -15.97 13.97
C TRP A 241 11.11 -16.07 14.86
N ARG A 242 11.44 -17.24 15.39
CA ARG A 242 12.56 -17.44 16.34
C ARG A 242 13.87 -16.84 15.85
N ASN A 243 14.23 -17.05 14.59
CA ASN A 243 15.52 -16.62 14.05
C ASN A 243 15.48 -15.24 13.37
N ILE A 244 14.32 -14.57 13.28
CA ILE A 244 14.18 -13.29 12.59
C ILE A 244 14.68 -12.15 13.49
N ASP A 245 15.73 -11.46 13.07
CA ASP A 245 16.30 -10.28 13.74
C ASP A 245 15.86 -8.97 13.06
N TYR A 246 15.51 -9.02 11.77
CA TYR A 246 15.12 -7.87 10.94
C TYR A 246 13.82 -8.15 10.18
N CYS A 247 12.90 -7.20 10.19
CA CYS A 247 11.65 -7.24 9.45
C CYS A 247 11.49 -5.97 8.63
N LEU A 248 11.48 -6.12 7.30
CA LEU A 248 11.17 -5.07 6.34
C LEU A 248 9.67 -5.13 6.06
N ILE A 249 8.96 -4.00 6.15
CA ILE A 249 7.55 -3.91 5.73
C ILE A 249 7.44 -2.86 4.64
N ASP A 250 7.19 -3.30 3.40
CA ASP A 250 6.92 -2.38 2.29
C ASP A 250 5.42 -2.01 2.22
N GLU A 251 5.14 -0.88 1.59
CA GLU A 251 3.81 -0.27 1.51
C GLU A 251 3.11 -0.10 2.88
N ILE A 252 3.86 0.39 3.88
CA ILE A 252 3.35 0.65 5.24
C ILE A 252 2.11 1.55 5.29
N SER A 253 1.86 2.36 4.25
CA SER A 253 0.66 3.20 4.15
C SER A 253 -0.65 2.40 4.12
N MET A 254 -0.60 1.17 3.62
CA MET A 254 -1.74 0.25 3.55
C MET A 254 -1.86 -0.63 4.80
N VAL A 255 -0.95 -0.49 5.76
CA VAL A 255 -1.00 -1.20 7.05
C VAL A 255 -1.72 -0.31 8.06
N GLY A 256 -2.78 -0.83 8.67
CA GLY A 256 -3.50 -0.11 9.71
C GLY A 256 -3.01 -0.41 11.13
N CYS A 257 -3.51 0.36 12.09
CA CYS A 257 -3.16 0.24 13.49
C CYS A 257 -3.46 -1.15 14.04
N TYR A 258 -4.61 -1.74 13.67
CA TYR A 258 -4.99 -3.05 14.16
C TYR A 258 -4.06 -4.14 13.62
N MET A 259 -3.72 -4.09 12.33
CA MET A 259 -2.75 -5.02 11.73
C MET A 259 -1.38 -4.92 12.41
N LEU A 260 -0.90 -3.71 12.68
CA LEU A 260 0.40 -3.50 13.33
C LEU A 260 0.41 -4.04 14.77
N ALA A 261 -0.68 -3.85 15.51
CA ALA A 261 -0.84 -4.41 16.86
C ALA A 261 -0.84 -5.94 16.85
N ARG A 262 -1.51 -6.57 15.88
CA ARG A 262 -1.48 -8.02 15.69
C ARG A 262 -0.07 -8.53 15.42
N LEU A 263 0.67 -7.86 14.54
CA LEU A 263 2.06 -8.21 14.26
C LEU A 263 2.93 -8.12 15.54
N HIS A 264 2.77 -7.06 16.33
CA HIS A 264 3.46 -6.94 17.62
C HIS A 264 3.09 -8.07 18.59
N ARG A 265 1.81 -8.44 18.69
CA ARG A 265 1.36 -9.54 19.55
C ARG A 265 2.02 -10.87 19.14
N ILE A 266 1.97 -11.20 17.85
CA ILE A 266 2.55 -12.46 17.32
C ILE A 266 4.07 -12.51 17.54
N THR A 267 4.77 -11.43 17.22
CA THR A 267 6.24 -11.36 17.39
C THR A 267 6.67 -11.43 18.85
N THR A 268 5.91 -10.80 19.76
CA THR A 268 6.16 -10.88 21.22
C THR A 268 5.99 -12.29 21.75
N ILE A 269 4.93 -12.98 21.32
CA ILE A 269 4.68 -14.39 21.67
C ILE A 269 5.83 -15.26 21.16
N ALA A 270 6.20 -15.11 19.89
CA ALA A 270 7.21 -15.95 19.25
C ALA A 270 8.63 -15.75 19.80
N LYS A 271 8.93 -14.54 20.29
CA LYS A 271 10.23 -14.20 20.89
C LYS A 271 10.29 -14.43 22.40
N HIS A 272 9.17 -14.80 23.03
CA HIS A 272 9.03 -14.95 24.48
C HIS A 272 9.51 -13.71 25.25
N THR A 273 9.06 -12.53 24.81
CA THR A 273 9.44 -11.24 25.38
C THR A 273 8.27 -10.58 26.08
N GLU A 274 8.56 -9.60 26.94
CA GLU A 274 7.53 -8.75 27.54
C GLU A 274 6.80 -7.90 26.49
N PRO A 275 5.47 -7.68 26.62
CA PRO A 275 4.70 -6.83 25.70
C PRO A 275 5.17 -5.37 25.63
N THR A 276 5.95 -4.92 26.60
CA THR A 276 6.55 -3.58 26.60
C THR A 276 7.68 -3.44 25.59
N ILE A 277 8.25 -4.55 25.10
CA ILE A 277 9.30 -4.55 24.09
C ILE A 277 8.64 -4.55 22.71
N PRO A 278 8.78 -3.47 21.91
CA PRO A 278 8.14 -3.37 20.61
C PRO A 278 8.54 -4.54 19.71
N PHE A 279 7.55 -5.16 19.07
CA PHE A 279 7.73 -6.29 18.14
C PHE A 279 8.64 -7.42 18.65
N GLY A 280 8.66 -7.67 19.96
CA GLY A 280 9.54 -8.65 20.59
C GLY A 280 11.04 -8.41 20.37
N GLY A 281 11.44 -7.15 20.16
CA GLY A 281 12.82 -6.73 19.98
C GLY A 281 13.36 -6.91 18.55
N ILE A 282 12.49 -7.27 17.59
CA ILE A 282 12.86 -7.35 16.17
C ILE A 282 13.11 -5.96 15.62
N ASN A 283 14.18 -5.79 14.84
CA ASN A 283 14.44 -4.52 14.15
C ASN A 283 13.43 -4.33 13.02
N MET A 284 12.59 -3.29 13.12
CA MET A 284 11.55 -3.01 12.14
C MET A 284 11.99 -1.89 11.21
N ILE A 285 11.90 -2.12 9.90
CA ILE A 285 12.17 -1.12 8.87
C ILE A 285 10.93 -1.01 7.98
N PHE A 286 10.21 0.09 8.15
CA PHE A 286 8.98 0.38 7.42
C PHE A 286 9.29 1.22 6.19
N LEU A 287 8.78 0.83 5.03
CA LEU A 287 8.91 1.55 3.77
C LEU A 287 7.53 1.88 3.23
N GLY A 288 7.37 3.08 2.68
CA GLY A 288 6.13 3.44 2.01
C GLY A 288 5.89 4.94 1.94
N ASP A 289 4.71 5.30 1.48
CA ASP A 289 4.30 6.69 1.30
C ASP A 289 2.85 6.85 1.74
N PHE A 290 2.61 7.56 2.85
CA PHE A 290 1.27 7.77 3.41
C PHE A 290 0.35 8.62 2.52
N VAL A 291 0.87 9.21 1.44
CA VAL A 291 0.05 9.89 0.42
C VAL A 291 -0.56 8.89 -0.59
N GLN A 292 -0.08 7.64 -0.60
CA GLN A 292 -0.68 6.56 -1.39
C GLN A 292 -1.96 6.00 -0.71
N TYR A 293 -2.32 4.76 -1.03
CA TYR A 293 -3.54 4.16 -0.51
C TYR A 293 -3.48 3.96 1.01
N PRO A 294 -4.55 4.36 1.74
CA PRO A 294 -4.71 4.03 3.15
C PRO A 294 -5.08 2.56 3.33
N PRO A 295 -5.02 2.01 4.56
CA PRO A 295 -5.50 0.67 4.83
C PRO A 295 -6.99 0.50 4.52
N VAL A 296 -7.37 -0.69 4.04
CA VAL A 296 -8.75 -1.08 3.78
C VAL A 296 -9.35 -1.69 5.05
N LEU A 297 -10.50 -1.19 5.50
CA LEU A 297 -11.23 -1.68 6.69
C LEU A 297 -10.41 -1.66 8.00
N ASP A 298 -9.34 -0.86 8.09
CA ASP A 298 -8.53 -0.65 9.29
C ASP A 298 -8.22 0.85 9.46
N ARG A 299 -7.83 1.27 10.67
CA ARG A 299 -7.50 2.67 10.96
C ARG A 299 -6.08 2.99 10.47
N PRO A 300 -5.86 4.08 9.70
CA PRO A 300 -4.52 4.48 9.28
C PRO A 300 -3.60 4.80 10.46
N LEU A 301 -2.31 4.53 10.31
CA LEU A 301 -1.31 4.78 11.36
C LEU A 301 -1.21 6.25 11.77
N TYR A 302 -1.57 7.19 10.89
CA TYR A 302 -1.59 8.63 11.15
C TYR A 302 -2.92 9.13 11.73
N SER A 303 -3.88 8.24 12.04
CA SER A 303 -5.17 8.64 12.62
C SER A 303 -5.04 9.14 14.07
N ASN A 304 -5.89 10.10 14.43
CA ASN A 304 -6.01 10.60 15.80
C ASN A 304 -6.82 9.61 16.63
N ILE A 305 -6.16 8.86 17.51
CA ILE A 305 -6.82 7.84 18.35
C ILE A 305 -7.41 8.43 19.65
N LEU A 306 -7.22 9.74 19.86
CA LEU A 306 -7.61 10.43 21.09
C LEU A 306 -9.03 11.01 21.06
N SER A 307 -9.73 11.01 19.92
CA SER A 307 -11.13 11.48 19.89
C SER A 307 -12.11 10.30 19.99
N PRO A 308 -13.01 10.28 21.00
CA PRO A 308 -14.11 9.31 21.07
C PRO A 308 -15.10 9.43 19.89
N THR A 309 -14.94 10.45 19.04
CA THR A 309 -15.83 10.84 17.96
C THR A 309 -15.34 10.40 16.57
N ASP A 310 -14.08 10.01 16.43
CA ASP A 310 -13.53 9.50 15.16
C ASP A 310 -13.88 8.01 14.97
N THR A 311 -15.18 7.72 15.06
CA THR A 311 -15.76 6.56 14.39
C THR A 311 -15.48 6.68 12.90
N LEU A 312 -14.94 5.61 12.33
CA LEU A 312 -15.05 5.13 10.95
C LEU A 312 -16.12 5.85 10.09
N ALA A 313 -15.87 7.11 9.70
CA ALA A 313 -16.88 7.96 9.06
C ALA A 313 -17.08 7.68 7.56
N ASN A 314 -16.68 6.51 7.06
CA ASN A 314 -16.82 6.16 5.64
C ASN A 314 -17.24 4.69 5.41
N THR A 315 -18.04 4.10 6.31
CA THR A 315 -18.86 2.95 5.94
C THR A 315 -20.32 3.35 6.00
N VAL A 316 -20.86 3.66 4.83
CA VAL A 316 -22.27 3.91 4.50
C VAL A 316 -23.25 3.35 5.53
N SER A 317 -23.86 4.23 6.33
CA SER A 317 -25.27 4.13 6.76
C SER A 317 -25.66 5.37 7.59
N THR A 318 -26.51 6.19 6.99
CA THR A 318 -27.71 6.79 7.60
C THR A 318 -27.63 7.30 9.05
N ILE A 319 -27.57 8.63 9.17
CA ILE A 319 -28.54 9.49 9.86
C ILE A 319 -29.03 9.05 11.26
N ASN A 320 -28.80 9.94 12.23
CA ASN A 320 -29.44 10.03 13.56
C ASN A 320 -29.06 8.97 14.60
N LEU A 321 -27.91 9.10 15.25
CA LEU A 321 -27.76 8.60 16.62
C LEU A 321 -27.04 9.61 17.51
N THR A 322 -27.76 9.95 18.58
CA THR A 322 -27.39 10.72 19.77
C THR A 322 -26.01 10.35 20.32
N HIS A 323 -25.40 11.28 21.07
CA HIS A 323 -24.23 11.08 21.95
C HIS A 323 -24.45 9.90 22.93
N ARG A 324 -24.41 8.67 22.45
CA ARG A 324 -24.31 7.46 23.27
C ARG A 324 -22.83 7.15 23.41
N GLN A 325 -22.33 7.16 24.65
CA GLN A 325 -21.04 6.58 25.00
C GLN A 325 -20.99 5.16 24.45
N ARG A 326 -20.26 4.95 23.35
CA ARG A 326 -20.00 3.63 22.81
C ARG A 326 -18.96 2.98 23.71
N ASN A 327 -19.24 1.77 24.20
CA ASN A 327 -18.26 1.01 24.96
C ASN A 327 -17.03 0.77 24.08
N ILE A 328 -15.84 1.02 24.64
CA ILE A 328 -14.55 0.78 23.97
C ILE A 328 -14.47 -0.72 23.65
N THR A 329 -14.23 -1.06 22.39
CA THR A 329 -14.07 -2.45 21.95
C THR A 329 -12.63 -2.92 22.12
N GLU A 330 -12.39 -4.24 22.15
CA GLU A 330 -11.03 -4.80 22.10
C GLU A 330 -10.26 -4.29 20.88
N ARG A 331 -10.94 -4.22 19.74
CA ARG A 331 -10.37 -3.67 18.50
C ARG A 331 -9.92 -2.22 18.66
N ASP A 332 -10.66 -1.39 19.40
CA ASP A 332 -10.27 -0.01 19.69
C ASP A 332 -8.99 0.04 20.52
N ILE A 333 -8.89 -0.82 21.55
CA ILE A 333 -7.70 -0.95 22.41
C ILE A 333 -6.49 -1.35 21.56
N GLN A 334 -6.63 -2.39 20.74
CA GLN A 334 -5.58 -2.85 19.83
C GLN A 334 -5.17 -1.76 18.82
N CYS A 335 -6.11 -0.96 18.31
CA CYS A 335 -5.75 0.19 17.47
C CYS A 335 -4.90 1.21 18.25
N LYS A 336 -5.19 1.46 19.54
CA LYS A 336 -4.35 2.35 20.38
C LYS A 336 -2.94 1.79 20.52
N VAL A 337 -2.80 0.48 20.76
CA VAL A 337 -1.51 -0.21 20.81
C VAL A 337 -0.75 -0.04 19.49
N GLY A 338 -1.41 -0.30 18.36
CA GLY A 338 -0.82 -0.12 17.03
C GLY A 338 -0.28 1.29 16.79
N ARG A 339 -1.05 2.32 17.17
CA ARG A 339 -0.58 3.70 17.07
C ARG A 339 0.56 4.01 18.03
N ALA A 340 0.51 3.51 19.26
CA ALA A 340 1.59 3.70 20.22
C ALA A 340 2.89 3.05 19.74
N LEU A 341 2.82 1.89 19.07
CA LEU A 341 3.97 1.26 18.42
C LEU A 341 4.52 2.11 17.26
N TRP A 342 3.64 2.66 16.42
CA TRP A 342 4.06 3.55 15.34
C TRP A 342 4.75 4.83 15.85
N LEU A 343 4.27 5.39 16.98
CA LEU A 343 4.89 6.56 17.60
C LEU A 343 6.27 6.27 18.24
N GLN A 344 6.65 5.00 18.36
CA GLN A 344 7.98 4.60 18.85
C GLN A 344 9.04 4.50 17.74
N VAL A 345 8.69 4.81 16.49
CA VAL A 345 9.66 4.94 15.39
C VAL A 345 10.76 5.92 15.81
N ASN A 346 12.00 5.43 15.88
CA ASN A 346 13.15 6.16 16.40
C ASN A 346 14.09 6.68 15.31
N LYS A 347 13.88 6.29 14.05
CA LYS A 347 14.69 6.74 12.92
C LYS A 347 13.85 6.97 11.68
N VAL A 348 13.98 8.13 11.06
CA VAL A 348 13.20 8.50 9.88
C VAL A 348 14.11 9.00 8.77
N PHE A 349 13.92 8.48 7.56
CA PHE A 349 14.57 8.93 6.35
C PHE A 349 13.52 9.23 5.27
N PHE A 350 13.78 10.25 4.46
CA PHE A 350 12.99 10.53 3.26
C PHE A 350 13.88 10.47 2.02
N LEU A 351 13.46 9.68 1.04
CA LEU A 351 14.01 9.70 -0.31
C LEU A 351 13.25 10.74 -1.12
N THR A 352 13.96 11.74 -1.62
CA THR A 352 13.39 12.87 -2.37
C THR A 352 13.67 12.75 -3.87
N GLN A 353 14.79 12.10 -4.23
CA GLN A 353 15.17 11.96 -5.63
C GLN A 353 14.29 10.94 -6.35
N GLN A 354 13.63 11.37 -7.44
CA GLN A 354 12.87 10.49 -8.32
C GLN A 354 13.81 9.70 -9.25
N MET A 355 13.69 8.37 -9.24
CA MET A 355 14.57 7.47 -10.03
C MET A 355 13.82 6.83 -11.21
N ARG A 356 12.48 6.80 -11.18
CA ARG A 356 11.65 6.17 -12.21
C ARG A 356 11.39 7.09 -13.41
N ASN A 357 11.19 8.37 -13.14
CA ASN A 357 10.83 9.38 -14.14
C ASN A 357 11.97 10.39 -14.30
N LYS A 358 12.26 10.79 -15.53
CA LYS A 358 13.28 11.79 -15.87
C LYS A 358 12.69 13.09 -16.42
N ASP A 359 11.40 13.12 -16.76
CA ASP A 359 10.73 14.30 -17.29
C ASP A 359 10.44 15.31 -16.16
N PRO A 360 11.11 16.48 -16.15
CA PRO A 360 10.96 17.46 -15.08
C PRO A 360 9.54 18.01 -14.94
N LEU A 361 8.81 18.18 -16.05
CA LEU A 361 7.45 18.71 -16.03
C LEU A 361 6.50 17.68 -15.43
N PHE A 362 6.63 16.42 -15.84
CA PHE A 362 5.81 15.34 -15.32
C PHE A 362 6.11 15.08 -13.82
N MET A 363 7.38 15.14 -13.40
CA MET A 363 7.75 15.02 -11.98
C MET A 363 7.17 16.16 -11.13
N ALA A 364 7.29 17.40 -11.59
CA ALA A 364 6.76 18.55 -10.85
C ALA A 364 5.24 18.48 -10.70
N MET A 365 4.54 17.99 -11.73
CA MET A 365 3.09 17.75 -11.68
C MET A 365 2.75 16.61 -10.71
N GLN A 366 3.49 15.50 -10.71
CA GLN A 366 3.29 14.39 -9.75
C GLN A 366 3.44 14.85 -8.30
N GLU A 367 4.45 15.69 -8.00
CA GLU A 367 4.66 16.22 -6.65
C GLU A 367 3.54 17.19 -6.22
N ARG A 368 3.06 18.03 -7.16
CA ARG A 368 1.87 18.85 -6.93
C ARG A 368 0.62 18.00 -6.71
N LEU A 369 0.46 16.90 -7.45
CA LEU A 369 -0.65 15.97 -7.25
C LEU A 369 -0.60 15.34 -5.86
N ARG A 370 0.59 14.89 -5.45
CA ARG A 370 0.86 14.30 -4.13
C ARG A 370 0.53 15.28 -2.99
N THR A 371 0.97 16.52 -3.09
CA THR A 371 0.71 17.57 -2.09
C THR A 371 -0.67 18.24 -2.25
N GLY A 372 -1.40 17.88 -3.31
CA GLY A 372 -2.67 18.47 -3.71
C GLY A 372 -2.59 19.96 -4.08
N GLN A 373 -1.48 20.41 -4.63
CA GLN A 373 -1.23 21.76 -5.13
C GLN A 373 -1.35 21.83 -6.67
N CYS A 374 -2.18 20.98 -7.29
CA CYS A 374 -2.38 20.96 -8.74
C CYS A 374 -2.82 22.32 -9.30
N ARG A 375 -2.34 22.63 -10.50
CA ARG A 375 -2.66 23.83 -11.28
C ARG A 375 -3.47 23.45 -12.52
N ASP A 376 -4.08 24.43 -13.18
CA ASP A 376 -4.79 24.20 -14.46
C ASP A 376 -3.86 23.64 -15.54
N ASP A 377 -2.58 24.03 -15.54
CA ASP A 377 -1.57 23.47 -16.44
C ASP A 377 -1.37 21.95 -16.24
N ASP A 378 -1.48 21.46 -15.00
CA ASP A 378 -1.36 20.03 -14.68
C ASP A 378 -2.56 19.26 -15.25
N TYR A 379 -3.76 19.82 -15.07
CA TYR A 379 -4.99 19.28 -15.66
C TYR A 379 -4.90 19.24 -17.19
N ASN A 380 -4.52 20.35 -17.82
CA ASN A 380 -4.37 20.45 -19.26
C ASN A 380 -3.32 19.47 -19.79
N MET A 381 -2.22 19.25 -19.06
CA MET A 381 -1.20 18.27 -19.42
C MET A 381 -1.76 16.84 -19.41
N LEU A 382 -2.60 16.48 -18.43
CA LEU A 382 -3.24 15.17 -18.35
C LEU A 382 -4.32 14.99 -19.43
N CYS A 383 -5.09 16.03 -19.74
CA CYS A 383 -6.11 15.99 -20.79
C CYS A 383 -5.52 15.68 -22.17
N LYS A 384 -4.30 16.14 -22.46
CA LYS A 384 -3.56 15.76 -23.69
C LYS A 384 -3.24 14.27 -23.79
N ARG A 385 -3.38 13.50 -22.71
CA ARG A 385 -3.13 12.04 -22.67
C ARG A 385 -4.42 11.22 -22.70
N VAL A 386 -5.58 11.86 -22.79
CA VAL A 386 -6.87 11.16 -22.98
C VAL A 386 -6.95 10.72 -24.42
N VAL A 387 -7.16 9.43 -24.68
CA VAL A 387 -7.37 8.93 -26.05
C VAL A 387 -8.70 9.46 -26.56
N SER A 388 -8.68 10.17 -27.69
CA SER A 388 -9.84 10.71 -28.39
C SER A 388 -9.69 10.46 -29.89
N SER A 389 -10.78 10.63 -30.65
CA SER A 389 -10.77 10.55 -32.13
C SER A 389 -9.76 11.49 -32.80
N ASP A 390 -9.38 12.56 -32.08
CA ASP A 390 -8.55 13.65 -32.60
C ASP A 390 -7.06 13.45 -32.27
N ASN A 391 -6.71 12.42 -31.49
CA ASN A 391 -5.33 12.10 -31.12
C ASN A 391 -4.70 11.06 -32.06
N ASP A 392 -3.36 11.05 -32.17
CA ASP A 392 -2.59 10.14 -33.05
C ASP A 392 -2.72 8.64 -32.72
N VAL A 393 -3.44 8.27 -31.66
CA VAL A 393 -3.64 6.87 -31.25
C VAL A 393 -4.82 6.28 -32.02
N LYS A 394 -4.52 5.71 -33.20
CA LYS A 394 -5.52 5.10 -34.09
C LYS A 394 -6.18 3.84 -33.53
N SER A 395 -5.51 3.10 -32.64
CA SER A 395 -6.05 1.91 -31.99
C SER A 395 -5.25 1.52 -30.75
N LEU A 396 -5.94 1.16 -29.68
CA LEU A 396 -5.36 0.54 -28.48
C LEU A 396 -5.02 -0.95 -28.67
N GLY A 397 -5.50 -1.56 -29.76
CA GLY A 397 -5.16 -2.93 -30.15
C GLY A 397 -3.85 -3.03 -30.91
N GLN A 398 -3.15 -1.92 -31.17
CA GLN A 398 -1.86 -1.91 -31.87
C GLN A 398 -0.69 -1.61 -30.93
N SER A 399 0.50 -2.06 -31.31
CA SER A 399 1.74 -1.72 -30.61
C SER A 399 1.95 -0.20 -30.54
N PRO A 400 2.40 0.35 -29.40
CA PRO A 400 2.83 -0.33 -28.17
C PRO A 400 1.71 -0.57 -27.13
N TRP A 401 0.46 -0.22 -27.43
CA TRP A 401 -0.66 -0.22 -26.48
C TRP A 401 -1.30 -1.58 -26.28
N ASN A 402 -1.18 -2.47 -27.26
CA ASN A 402 -1.75 -3.82 -27.23
C ASN A 402 -1.29 -4.65 -26.02
N LEU A 403 -0.06 -4.41 -25.54
CA LEU A 403 0.52 -5.07 -24.36
C LEU A 403 0.56 -4.18 -23.10
N ALA A 404 0.01 -2.97 -23.16
CA ALA A 404 0.05 -2.05 -22.04
C ALA A 404 -0.88 -2.52 -20.91
N PRO A 405 -0.42 -2.50 -19.63
CA PRO A 405 -1.27 -2.85 -18.51
C PRO A 405 -2.42 -1.84 -18.37
N MET A 406 -3.63 -2.36 -18.21
CA MET A 406 -4.83 -1.54 -18.00
C MET A 406 -5.16 -1.48 -16.52
N LEU A 407 -5.21 -0.26 -15.98
CA LEU A 407 -5.63 0.01 -14.60
C LEU A 407 -7.09 0.47 -14.60
N VAL A 408 -7.91 -0.19 -13.80
CA VAL A 408 -9.33 0.14 -13.65
C VAL A 408 -9.73 0.16 -12.18
N PHE A 409 -10.79 0.90 -11.86
CA PHE A 409 -11.19 1.14 -10.49
C PHE A 409 -11.95 -0.04 -9.84
N ARG A 410 -12.72 -0.79 -10.63
CA ARG A 410 -13.58 -1.88 -10.13
C ARG A 410 -13.11 -3.24 -10.65
N ASN A 411 -13.10 -4.25 -9.77
CA ASN A 411 -12.75 -5.61 -10.15
C ASN A 411 -13.67 -6.17 -11.24
N GLU A 412 -14.98 -5.87 -11.18
CA GLU A 412 -15.95 -6.29 -12.21
C GLU A 412 -15.54 -5.82 -13.61
N VAL A 413 -15.12 -4.56 -13.73
CA VAL A 413 -14.65 -3.98 -15.01
C VAL A 413 -13.36 -4.66 -15.45
N ARG A 414 -12.43 -4.93 -14.52
CA ARG A 414 -11.19 -5.67 -14.80
C ARG A 414 -11.47 -7.05 -15.36
N THR A 415 -12.36 -7.79 -14.70
CA THR A 415 -12.74 -9.16 -15.10
C THR A 415 -13.39 -9.16 -16.48
N ASN A 416 -14.30 -8.23 -16.74
CA ASN A 416 -14.93 -8.12 -18.06
C ASN A 416 -13.90 -7.79 -19.15
N ILE A 417 -13.02 -6.80 -18.92
CA ILE A 417 -11.95 -6.46 -19.88
C ILE A 417 -11.04 -7.66 -20.14
N ASN A 418 -10.62 -8.38 -19.09
CA ASN A 418 -9.78 -9.56 -19.23
C ASN A 418 -10.49 -10.67 -20.03
N ASN A 419 -11.78 -10.91 -19.76
CA ASN A 419 -12.57 -11.89 -20.52
C ASN A 419 -12.63 -11.51 -22.00
N TYR A 420 -12.81 -10.22 -22.32
CA TYR A 420 -12.75 -9.75 -23.70
C TYR A 420 -11.38 -9.95 -24.34
N CYS A 421 -10.29 -9.65 -23.64
CA CYS A 421 -8.93 -9.87 -24.14
C CYS A 421 -8.66 -11.35 -24.48
N VAL A 422 -9.25 -12.30 -23.73
CA VAL A 422 -9.14 -13.73 -24.04
C VAL A 422 -9.74 -14.05 -25.42
N PHE A 423 -10.87 -13.43 -25.77
CA PHE A 423 -11.50 -13.63 -27.07
C PHE A 423 -10.67 -13.04 -28.21
N ASP A 424 -10.11 -11.84 -28.02
CA ASP A 424 -9.24 -11.20 -29.00
C ASP A 424 -7.99 -12.07 -29.28
N GLU A 425 -7.32 -12.54 -28.23
CA GLU A 425 -6.15 -13.42 -28.31
C GLU A 425 -6.48 -14.78 -28.93
N SER A 426 -7.65 -15.33 -28.63
CA SER A 426 -8.17 -16.56 -29.25
C SER A 426 -8.30 -16.43 -30.77
N ILE A 427 -8.84 -15.30 -31.24
CA ILE A 427 -9.01 -15.04 -32.67
C ILE A 427 -7.66 -14.79 -33.34
N GLU A 428 -6.80 -13.97 -32.72
CA GLU A 428 -5.47 -13.63 -33.26
C GLU A 428 -4.57 -14.86 -33.43
N HIS A 429 -4.59 -15.77 -32.46
CA HIS A 429 -3.78 -16.98 -32.49
C HIS A 429 -4.49 -18.21 -33.06
N ASN A 430 -5.74 -18.07 -33.51
CA ASN A 430 -6.58 -19.16 -34.01
C ASN A 430 -6.62 -20.36 -33.04
N GLN A 431 -6.86 -20.06 -31.77
CA GLN A 431 -6.94 -21.04 -30.68
C GLN A 431 -8.30 -20.97 -30.00
N LEU A 432 -8.81 -22.12 -29.55
CA LEU A 432 -10.02 -22.15 -28.74
C LEU A 432 -9.67 -21.80 -27.28
N PRO A 433 -10.42 -20.88 -26.65
CA PRO A 433 -10.21 -20.58 -25.25
C PRO A 433 -10.62 -21.79 -24.41
N THR A 434 -9.79 -22.12 -23.42
CA THR A 434 -10.14 -23.10 -22.40
C THR A 434 -10.83 -22.38 -21.26
N VAL A 435 -12.03 -22.83 -20.88
CA VAL A 435 -12.76 -22.26 -19.75
C VAL A 435 -12.60 -23.17 -18.54
N VAL A 436 -11.93 -22.65 -17.51
CA VAL A 436 -11.84 -23.32 -16.21
C VAL A 436 -13.05 -22.87 -15.37
N VAL A 437 -13.80 -23.83 -14.84
CA VAL A 437 -15.00 -23.57 -14.03
C VAL A 437 -14.69 -23.88 -12.58
N ALA A 438 -15.00 -22.94 -11.68
CA ALA A 438 -14.86 -23.15 -10.24
C ALA A 438 -15.77 -24.31 -9.77
N ASN A 439 -15.22 -25.16 -8.89
CA ASN A 439 -15.99 -26.21 -8.25
C ASN A 439 -16.46 -25.74 -6.87
N GLU A 440 -17.72 -25.33 -6.77
CA GLU A 440 -18.28 -24.80 -5.53
C GLU A 440 -18.96 -25.88 -4.69
N ARG A 441 -18.65 -25.86 -3.39
CA ARG A 441 -19.17 -26.81 -2.40
C ARG A 441 -19.64 -26.08 -1.14
N VAL A 442 -20.77 -26.51 -0.59
CA VAL A 442 -21.25 -26.04 0.72
C VAL A 442 -20.94 -27.12 1.75
N ARG A 443 -20.08 -26.81 2.72
CA ARG A 443 -19.69 -27.76 3.80
C ARG A 443 -19.24 -29.12 3.24
N ASN A 444 -18.40 -29.11 2.20
CA ASN A 444 -17.90 -30.28 1.48
C ASN A 444 -18.96 -31.11 0.72
N HIS A 445 -20.20 -30.62 0.60
CA HIS A 445 -21.23 -31.24 -0.22
C HIS A 445 -21.35 -30.48 -1.54
N ASP A 446 -21.59 -31.21 -2.62
CA ASP A 446 -21.85 -30.62 -3.93
C ASP A 446 -23.19 -29.88 -3.91
N ILE A 447 -23.30 -28.82 -4.72
CA ILE A 447 -24.50 -28.00 -4.79
C ILE A 447 -25.43 -28.58 -5.86
N ASP A 448 -26.48 -29.26 -5.42
CA ASP A 448 -27.48 -29.88 -6.31
C ASP A 448 -28.42 -28.86 -6.98
N ASN A 449 -28.52 -27.65 -6.42
CA ASN A 449 -29.38 -26.60 -6.97
C ASN A 449 -28.67 -25.86 -8.12
N THR A 450 -29.15 -26.08 -9.34
CA THR A 450 -28.61 -25.48 -10.57
C THR A 450 -28.67 -23.95 -10.57
N ASP A 451 -29.75 -23.35 -10.09
CA ASP A 451 -29.91 -21.88 -10.05
C ASP A 451 -28.91 -21.24 -9.09
N LEU A 452 -28.73 -21.87 -7.92
CA LEU A 452 -27.74 -21.43 -6.94
C LEU A 452 -26.32 -21.55 -7.50
N ARG A 453 -26.01 -22.65 -8.21
CA ARG A 453 -24.71 -22.83 -8.87
C ARG A 453 -24.46 -21.76 -9.93
N HIS A 454 -25.45 -21.44 -10.77
CA HIS A 454 -25.32 -20.37 -11.76
C HIS A 454 -25.15 -19.00 -11.11
N PHE A 455 -25.90 -18.72 -10.05
CA PHE A 455 -25.77 -17.48 -9.30
C PHE A 455 -24.36 -17.32 -8.73
N LEU A 456 -23.84 -18.35 -8.06
CA LEU A 456 -22.49 -18.33 -7.49
C LEU A 456 -21.40 -18.13 -8.54
N LEU A 457 -21.49 -18.85 -9.67
CA LEU A 457 -20.54 -18.70 -10.77
C LEU A 457 -20.61 -17.32 -11.47
N SER A 458 -21.74 -16.61 -11.33
CA SER A 458 -21.91 -15.24 -11.84
C SER A 458 -21.39 -14.16 -10.89
N LEU A 459 -21.02 -14.52 -9.65
CA LEU A 459 -20.52 -13.57 -8.69
C LEU A 459 -19.15 -13.02 -9.12
N PRO A 460 -18.90 -11.72 -8.89
CA PRO A 460 -17.59 -11.15 -9.11
C PRO A 460 -16.57 -11.69 -8.09
N ASP A 461 -15.30 -11.73 -8.51
CA ASP A 461 -14.17 -12.28 -7.73
C ASP A 461 -14.00 -11.67 -6.32
N ASN A 462 -14.42 -10.42 -6.12
CA ASN A 462 -14.39 -9.72 -4.85
C ASN A 462 -15.43 -10.27 -3.84
N LYS A 463 -16.37 -11.10 -4.29
CA LYS A 463 -17.34 -11.82 -3.46
C LYS A 463 -16.95 -13.29 -3.23
N THR A 464 -15.97 -13.80 -3.95
CA THR A 464 -15.62 -15.22 -4.02
C THR A 464 -14.13 -15.46 -3.73
N ASP A 465 -13.65 -14.95 -2.58
CA ASP A 465 -12.26 -15.12 -2.11
C ASP A 465 -11.17 -14.77 -3.16
N GLY A 466 -11.49 -13.92 -4.14
CA GLY A 466 -10.57 -13.51 -5.22
C GLY A 466 -10.50 -14.46 -6.40
N LEU A 467 -11.38 -15.46 -6.50
CA LEU A 467 -11.45 -16.42 -7.61
C LEU A 467 -12.75 -16.25 -8.40
N PRO A 468 -12.69 -15.98 -9.72
CA PRO A 468 -13.90 -15.90 -10.53
C PRO A 468 -14.53 -17.28 -10.72
N GLY A 469 -15.87 -17.33 -10.87
CA GLY A 469 -16.59 -18.58 -11.14
C GLY A 469 -16.19 -19.23 -12.47
N TYR A 470 -15.85 -18.40 -13.48
CA TYR A 470 -15.30 -18.83 -14.75
C TYR A 470 -13.98 -18.11 -15.03
N LEU A 471 -12.97 -18.86 -15.44
CA LEU A 471 -11.68 -18.32 -15.84
C LEU A 471 -11.38 -18.78 -17.28
N PRO A 472 -11.73 -17.96 -18.30
CA PRO A 472 -11.33 -18.23 -19.67
C PRO A 472 -9.83 -17.94 -19.85
N ILE A 473 -9.11 -18.85 -20.48
CA ILE A 473 -7.68 -18.74 -20.75
C ILE A 473 -7.33 -19.20 -22.17
N VAL A 474 -6.27 -18.64 -22.73
CA VAL A 474 -5.68 -19.03 -24.01
C VAL A 474 -4.16 -19.14 -23.83
N MET A 475 -3.50 -20.00 -24.61
CA MET A 475 -2.05 -20.17 -24.48
C MET A 475 -1.33 -18.85 -24.74
N ASN A 476 -0.27 -18.58 -23.98
CA ASN A 476 0.53 -17.35 -24.01
C ASN A 476 -0.14 -16.08 -23.46
N MET A 477 -1.37 -16.17 -22.93
CA MET A 477 -1.99 -15.03 -22.26
C MET A 477 -1.25 -14.67 -20.96
N PRO A 478 -0.97 -13.38 -20.71
CA PRO A 478 -0.43 -12.94 -19.42
C PRO A 478 -1.41 -13.24 -18.28
N VAL A 479 -0.91 -13.87 -17.21
CA VAL A 479 -1.69 -14.19 -16.01
C VAL A 479 -0.97 -13.71 -14.74
N LEU A 480 -1.75 -13.38 -13.72
CA LEU A 480 -1.24 -13.08 -12.38
C LEU A 480 -1.60 -14.22 -11.43
N ILE A 481 -0.59 -14.75 -10.74
CA ILE A 481 -0.79 -15.77 -9.70
C ILE A 481 -1.32 -15.09 -8.44
N THR A 482 -2.48 -15.55 -7.93
CA THR A 482 -3.18 -14.93 -6.80
C THR A 482 -2.98 -15.65 -5.47
N HIS A 483 -2.42 -16.87 -5.50
CA HIS A 483 -2.13 -17.69 -4.32
C HIS A 483 -0.67 -18.15 -4.35
N ASN A 484 -0.02 -18.06 -3.18
CA ASN A 484 1.32 -18.60 -2.95
C ASN A 484 1.26 -20.07 -2.56
#